data_AF-A0A1Y4R4S3-F1
#
_entry.id   AF-A0A1Y4R4S3-F1
#
_cell.length_a   1.000
_cell.length_b   1.000
_cell.length_c   1.000
_cell.angle_alpha   90.00
_cell.angle_beta   90.00
_cell.angle_gamma   90.00
#
_symmetry.space_group_name_H-M   'P 1'
#
loop_
_entity.id
_entity.type
_entity.pdbx_description
1 polymer ?
#
loop_
_entity_poly.entity_id
_entity_poly.type
_entity_poly.pdbx_seq_one_letter_code
_entity_poly.pdbx_strand_id
1 'polypeptide(L)'
;MKRRILYVGIFLAGALLMGAGGGIALAEYSSFEYLGERVLGQEHMAVTELMAERNPELPFTVRGGGWDQGKVEFVVDDTVPDDRLIFQVEYNDQAITPYIDKELTKLDPEVWEETENWLSQEEVDGTEAAPEGETPAAPEPPVLREDFFLWAYVDNDLTSVWQAKDELLADLKARSFHTYDVSYWGTITVRMSEKAAGDLVNWQAY
;
A
#
# COMPACT_ATOMS: atom_id res chain seq x y z
N MET A 1 -27.89 -11.07 63.08
CA MET A 1 -28.80 -10.86 61.92
C MET A 1 -28.69 -9.48 61.28
N LYS A 2 -28.83 -8.36 62.01
CA LYS A 2 -28.84 -6.99 61.44
C LYS A 2 -27.67 -6.63 60.51
N ARG A 3 -26.43 -7.04 60.84
CA ARG A 3 -25.23 -6.79 59.99
C ARG A 3 -25.25 -7.55 58.65
N ARG A 4 -25.83 -8.76 58.60
CA ARG A 4 -25.91 -9.56 57.36
C ARG A 4 -26.90 -8.96 56.37
N ILE A 5 -28.02 -8.44 56.87
CA ILE A 5 -29.03 -7.72 56.07
C ILE A 5 -28.43 -6.43 55.48
N LEU A 6 -27.60 -5.70 56.25
CA LEU A 6 -26.90 -4.51 55.77
C LEU A 6 -25.95 -4.82 54.60
N TYR A 7 -25.13 -5.87 54.71
CA TYR A 7 -24.21 -6.25 53.62
C TYR A 7 -24.92 -6.73 52.37
N VAL A 8 -26.01 -7.51 52.53
CA VAL A 8 -26.86 -7.92 51.40
C VAL A 8 -27.49 -6.70 50.72
N GLY A 9 -27.95 -5.71 51.50
CA GLY A 9 -28.48 -4.46 50.97
C GLY A 9 -27.46 -3.67 50.14
N ILE A 10 -26.22 -3.53 50.62
CA ILE A 10 -25.13 -2.86 49.89
C ILE A 10 -24.78 -3.61 48.60
N PHE A 11 -24.71 -4.95 48.67
CA PHE A 11 -24.43 -5.79 47.51
C PHE A 11 -25.51 -5.65 46.42
N LEU A 12 -26.80 -5.71 46.81
CA LEU A 12 -27.91 -5.57 45.88
C LEU A 12 -27.99 -4.17 45.28
N ALA A 13 -27.69 -3.12 46.05
CA ALA A 13 -27.61 -1.76 45.53
C ALA A 13 -26.48 -1.60 44.49
N GLY A 14 -25.31 -2.20 44.75
CA GLY A 14 -24.20 -2.24 43.79
C GLY A 14 -24.55 -3.00 42.51
N ALA A 15 -25.17 -4.17 42.63
CA ALA A 15 -25.61 -4.96 41.48
C ALA A 15 -26.67 -4.21 40.65
N LEU A 16 -27.58 -3.47 41.30
CA LEU A 16 -28.58 -2.64 40.63
C LEU A 16 -27.94 -1.49 39.85
N LEU A 17 -26.98 -0.77 40.44
CA LEU A 17 -26.27 0.33 39.77
C LEU A 17 -25.45 -0.18 38.57
N MET A 18 -24.81 -1.34 38.70
CA MET A 18 -24.10 -1.99 37.59
C MET A 18 -25.07 -2.40 36.47
N GLY A 19 -26.22 -3.00 36.82
CA GLY A 19 -27.24 -3.39 35.85
C GLY A 19 -27.89 -2.19 35.14
N ALA A 20 -28.17 -1.11 35.86
CA ALA A 20 -28.68 0.13 35.29
C ALA A 20 -27.66 0.79 34.35
N GLY A 21 -26.40 0.90 34.76
CA GLY A 21 -25.32 1.44 33.92
C GLY A 21 -25.09 0.59 32.67
N GLY A 22 -25.07 -0.74 32.81
CA GLY A 22 -24.92 -1.66 31.67
C GLY A 22 -26.11 -1.61 30.71
N GLY A 23 -27.34 -1.52 31.23
CA GLY A 23 -28.54 -1.40 30.41
C GLY A 23 -28.60 -0.09 29.62
N ILE A 24 -28.22 1.03 30.24
CA ILE A 24 -28.14 2.34 29.56
C ILE A 24 -27.07 2.31 28.47
N ALA A 25 -25.86 1.81 28.78
CA ALA A 25 -24.80 1.70 27.79
C ALA A 25 -25.22 0.83 26.60
N LEU A 26 -25.85 -0.33 26.85
CA LEU A 26 -26.29 -1.23 25.78
C LEU A 26 -27.40 -0.60 24.91
N ALA A 27 -28.33 0.15 25.51
CA ALA A 27 -29.34 0.89 24.77
C ALA A 27 -28.73 2.03 23.93
N GLU A 28 -27.72 2.73 24.46
CA GLU A 28 -27.03 3.78 23.73
C GLU A 28 -26.21 3.23 22.56
N TYR A 29 -25.37 2.21 22.78
CA TYR A 29 -24.56 1.62 21.70
C TYR A 29 -25.41 0.90 20.64
N SER A 30 -26.51 0.24 21.02
CA SER A 30 -27.40 -0.41 20.04
C SER A 30 -28.18 0.58 19.18
N SER A 31 -28.25 1.86 19.57
CA SER A 31 -28.86 2.92 18.76
C SER A 31 -27.90 3.52 17.73
N PHE A 32 -26.64 3.07 17.66
CA PHE A 32 -25.71 3.58 16.68
C PHE A 32 -26.05 3.07 15.28
N GLU A 33 -26.03 4.00 14.32
CA GLU A 33 -26.24 3.70 12.91
C GLU A 33 -24.89 3.58 12.17
N TYR A 34 -24.75 2.53 11.37
CA TYR A 34 -23.64 2.41 10.44
C TYR A 34 -24.00 3.11 9.13
N LEU A 35 -23.25 4.14 8.76
CA LEU A 35 -23.55 5.00 7.61
C LEU A 35 -22.74 4.66 6.35
N GLY A 36 -21.98 3.55 6.37
CA GLY A 36 -21.19 3.10 5.21
C GLY A 36 -19.74 3.56 5.26
N GLU A 37 -19.15 3.76 4.09
CA GLU A 37 -17.75 4.14 3.93
C GLU A 37 -17.59 5.67 3.82
N ARG A 38 -16.51 6.18 4.40
CA ARG A 38 -16.13 7.58 4.31
C ARG A 38 -14.62 7.67 4.08
N VAL A 39 -14.25 8.36 3.00
CA VAL A 39 -12.85 8.64 2.68
C VAL A 39 -12.45 9.96 3.32
N LEU A 40 -11.36 9.93 4.08
CA LEU A 40 -10.81 11.06 4.83
C LEU A 40 -9.52 11.55 4.18
N GLY A 41 -9.18 12.82 4.40
CA GLY A 41 -7.89 13.40 4.00
C GLY A 41 -7.83 13.97 2.58
N GLN A 42 -8.93 13.93 1.82
CA GLN A 42 -8.99 14.52 0.48
C GLN A 42 -8.83 16.05 0.48
N GLU A 43 -9.10 16.73 1.59
CA GLU A 43 -8.89 18.19 1.69
C GLU A 43 -7.42 18.60 1.87
N HIS A 44 -6.53 17.64 2.10
CA HIS A 44 -5.10 17.85 2.38
C HIS A 44 -4.20 17.32 1.28
N MET A 45 -4.74 17.16 0.07
CA MET A 45 -3.96 16.74 -1.09
C MET A 45 -3.02 17.87 -1.53
N ALA A 46 -1.72 17.57 -1.50
CA ALA A 46 -0.65 18.44 -1.97
C ALA A 46 0.08 17.77 -3.14
N VAL A 47 0.75 18.59 -3.95
CA VAL A 47 1.56 18.10 -5.07
C VAL A 47 3.03 18.36 -4.78
N THR A 48 3.86 17.34 -4.94
CA THR A 48 5.33 17.46 -4.89
C THR A 48 5.96 16.93 -6.17
N GLU A 49 7.16 17.42 -6.47
CA GLU A 49 7.99 16.90 -7.54
C GLU A 49 9.19 16.16 -6.94
N LEU A 50 9.34 14.89 -7.31
CA LEU A 50 10.47 14.05 -6.95
C LEU A 50 11.29 13.76 -8.21
N MET A 51 12.59 13.96 -8.14
CA MET A 51 13.50 13.68 -9.26
C MET A 51 14.25 12.38 -9.00
N ALA A 52 14.28 11.49 -9.98
CA ALA A 52 15.10 10.29 -9.96
C ALA A 52 16.08 10.27 -11.12
N GLU A 53 17.31 9.84 -10.84
CA GLU A 53 18.35 9.64 -11.85
C GLU A 53 18.25 8.23 -12.43
N ARG A 54 18.23 8.13 -13.76
CA ARG A 54 18.21 6.87 -14.50
C ARG A 54 19.45 6.69 -15.36
N ASN A 55 19.79 5.44 -15.65
CA ASN A 55 20.80 5.12 -16.64
C ASN A 55 20.15 5.03 -18.05
N PRO A 56 20.50 5.92 -19.00
CA PRO A 56 19.92 5.90 -20.35
C PRO A 56 20.32 4.71 -21.23
N GLU A 57 21.21 3.83 -20.73
CA GLU A 57 21.63 2.60 -21.41
C GLU A 57 20.85 1.37 -20.92
N LEU A 58 20.13 1.49 -19.80
CA LEU A 58 19.38 0.39 -19.21
C LEU A 58 17.87 0.60 -19.41
N PRO A 59 17.12 -0.48 -19.70
CA PRO A 59 15.68 -0.43 -19.55
C PRO A 59 15.31 -0.15 -18.09
N PHE A 60 14.11 0.37 -17.87
CA PHE A 60 13.62 0.60 -16.51
C PHE A 60 12.14 0.29 -16.34
N THR A 61 11.72 0.07 -15.10
CA THR A 61 10.30 0.06 -14.72
C THR A 61 10.01 1.12 -13.69
N VAL A 62 8.75 1.55 -13.65
CA VAL A 62 8.22 2.37 -12.57
C VAL A 62 7.12 1.58 -11.91
N ARG A 63 7.26 1.33 -10.60
CA ARG A 63 6.29 0.61 -9.80
C ARG A 63 5.74 1.51 -8.71
N GLY A 64 4.43 1.48 -8.57
CA GLY A 64 3.80 1.97 -7.37
C GLY A 64 3.93 0.97 -6.22
N GLY A 65 4.74 1.26 -5.21
CA GLY A 65 4.87 0.43 -4.01
C GLY A 65 3.69 0.57 -3.04
N GLY A 66 2.66 -0.26 -3.17
CA GLY A 66 1.70 -0.47 -2.07
C GLY A 66 0.22 -0.56 -2.42
N TRP A 67 -0.57 -0.48 -1.35
CA TRP A 67 -1.94 -1.00 -1.19
C TRP A 67 -3.05 -0.23 -1.93
N ASP A 68 -2.79 1.00 -2.39
CA ASP A 68 -3.75 1.86 -3.09
C ASP A 68 -3.03 2.98 -3.85
N GLN A 69 -2.04 2.62 -4.68
CA GLN A 69 -1.37 3.63 -5.48
C GLN A 69 -2.28 4.05 -6.63
N GLY A 70 -2.58 5.35 -6.67
CA GLY A 70 -3.34 5.97 -7.73
C GLY A 70 -2.78 5.65 -9.11
N LYS A 71 -3.60 5.87 -10.14
CA LYS A 71 -3.25 5.59 -11.53
C LYS A 71 -1.97 6.37 -11.91
N VAL A 72 -0.90 5.64 -12.21
CA VAL A 72 0.35 6.22 -12.72
C VAL A 72 0.15 6.58 -14.19
N GLU A 73 0.33 7.85 -14.51
CA GLU A 73 0.25 8.37 -15.87
C GLU A 73 1.64 8.78 -16.35
N PHE A 74 2.02 8.32 -17.54
CA PHE A 74 3.31 8.64 -18.15
C PHE A 74 3.11 9.75 -19.18
N VAL A 75 3.93 10.80 -19.07
CA VAL A 75 3.88 11.97 -19.97
C VAL A 75 5.25 12.16 -20.59
N VAL A 76 5.28 12.20 -21.93
CA VAL A 76 6.49 12.54 -22.67
C VAL A 76 6.70 14.05 -22.64
N ASP A 77 7.89 14.46 -22.25
CA ASP A 77 8.27 15.86 -22.11
C ASP A 77 9.72 16.08 -22.55
N ASP A 78 9.87 16.78 -23.68
CA ASP A 78 11.18 17.06 -24.31
C ASP A 78 12.08 17.97 -23.47
N THR A 79 11.57 18.56 -22.38
CA THR A 79 12.36 19.37 -21.45
C THR A 79 13.11 18.52 -20.43
N VAL A 80 12.72 17.25 -20.24
CA VAL A 80 13.32 16.33 -19.29
C VAL A 80 14.53 15.64 -19.94
N PRO A 81 15.73 15.70 -19.33
CA PRO A 81 16.90 14.97 -19.81
C PRO A 81 16.72 13.45 -19.82
N ASP A 82 17.42 12.77 -20.74
CA ASP A 82 17.41 11.30 -20.87
C ASP A 82 17.97 10.54 -19.64
N ASP A 83 18.65 11.20 -18.73
CA ASP A 83 19.18 10.60 -17.49
C ASP A 83 18.25 10.84 -16.29
N ARG A 84 17.04 11.37 -16.50
CA ARG A 84 16.14 11.78 -15.43
C ARG A 84 14.70 11.36 -15.64
N LEU A 85 14.01 11.17 -14.53
CA LEU A 85 12.57 11.01 -14.42
C LEU A 85 12.04 12.02 -13.40
N ILE A 86 10.95 12.69 -13.73
CA ILE A 86 10.29 13.65 -12.82
C ILE A 86 8.93 13.08 -12.43
N PHE A 87 8.77 12.77 -11.16
CA PHE A 87 7.55 12.27 -10.57
C PHE A 87 6.79 13.42 -9.93
N GLN A 88 5.69 13.85 -10.55
CA GLN A 88 4.73 14.75 -9.97
C GLN A 88 3.70 13.92 -9.22
N VAL A 89 3.74 13.97 -7.90
CA VAL A 89 2.97 13.11 -7.01
C VAL A 89 1.98 13.98 -6.25
N GLU A 90 0.69 13.69 -6.41
CA GLU A 90 -0.37 14.19 -5.54
C GLU A 90 -0.56 13.23 -4.37
N TYR A 91 -0.46 13.74 -3.15
CA TYR A 91 -0.51 12.94 -1.92
C TYR A 91 -1.09 13.75 -0.76
N ASN A 92 -1.58 13.06 0.26
CA ASN A 92 -2.02 13.70 1.49
C ASN A 92 -0.81 14.08 2.36
N ASP A 93 -0.53 15.38 2.47
CA ASP A 93 0.67 15.92 3.13
C ASP A 93 0.68 15.80 4.65
N GLN A 94 -0.47 15.43 5.23
CA GLN A 94 -0.58 15.14 6.65
C GLN A 94 -0.44 13.65 6.96
N ALA A 95 -0.58 12.78 5.96
CA ALA A 95 -0.66 11.33 6.19
C ALA A 95 0.61 10.59 5.73
N ILE A 96 1.21 11.02 4.62
CA ILE A 96 2.38 10.35 4.05
C ILE A 96 3.44 11.33 3.56
N THR A 97 4.68 10.86 3.54
CA THR A 97 5.78 11.52 2.82
C THR A 97 6.29 10.60 1.71
N PRO A 98 6.09 10.94 0.43
CA PRO A 98 6.50 10.10 -0.69
C PRO A 98 8.00 10.18 -0.94
N TYR A 99 8.59 9.06 -1.38
CA TYR A 99 9.99 8.98 -1.80
C TYR A 99 10.17 7.94 -2.89
N ILE A 100 11.27 8.05 -3.64
CA ILE A 100 11.62 7.11 -4.70
C ILE A 100 12.76 6.23 -4.21
N ASP A 101 12.56 4.92 -4.29
CA ASP A 101 13.62 3.94 -4.14
C ASP A 101 14.03 3.40 -5.50
N LYS A 102 15.33 3.12 -5.66
CA LYS A 102 15.92 2.67 -6.92
C LYS A 102 16.66 1.37 -6.68
N GLU A 103 16.19 0.32 -7.34
CA GLU A 103 16.83 -0.99 -7.33
C GLU A 103 17.38 -1.34 -8.71
N LEU A 104 18.43 -2.18 -8.73
CA LEU A 104 18.99 -2.71 -9.96
C LEU A 104 18.70 -4.22 -10.03
N THR A 105 17.81 -4.59 -10.94
CA THR A 105 17.37 -5.97 -11.11
C THR A 105 18.16 -6.62 -12.23
N LYS A 106 18.70 -7.81 -11.96
CA LYS A 106 19.26 -8.67 -13.01
C LYS A 106 18.10 -9.37 -13.70
N LEU A 107 17.88 -9.10 -14.98
CA LEU A 107 16.98 -9.91 -15.79
C LEU A 107 17.71 -11.22 -16.05
N ASP A 108 17.36 -12.24 -15.27
CA ASP A 108 17.76 -13.59 -15.55
C ASP A 108 16.80 -14.16 -16.62
N PRO A 109 17.28 -14.50 -17.83
CA PRO A 109 16.45 -15.09 -18.86
C PRO A 109 15.90 -16.48 -18.45
N GLU A 110 16.44 -17.13 -17.42
CA GLU A 110 16.07 -18.50 -17.01
C GLU A 110 14.75 -18.56 -16.17
N VAL A 111 14.27 -17.43 -15.64
CA VAL A 111 13.01 -17.36 -14.85
C VAL A 111 11.76 -17.61 -15.71
N TRP A 112 11.89 -17.62 -17.04
CA TRP A 112 10.79 -17.86 -17.97
C TRP A 112 10.40 -19.33 -18.12
N GLU A 113 11.26 -20.30 -17.76
CA GLU A 113 10.93 -21.73 -17.89
C GLU A 113 10.32 -22.35 -16.62
N GLU A 114 10.50 -21.74 -15.44
CA GLU A 114 10.05 -22.34 -14.19
C GLU A 114 8.53 -22.22 -13.96
N THR A 115 7.86 -21.25 -14.60
CA THR A 115 6.40 -21.08 -14.50
C THR A 115 5.62 -22.05 -15.39
N GLU A 116 6.18 -22.51 -16.51
CA GLU A 116 5.57 -23.56 -17.33
C GLU A 116 5.78 -24.95 -16.73
N ASN A 117 6.92 -25.20 -16.08
CA ASN A 117 7.25 -26.52 -15.52
C ASN A 117 6.37 -26.91 -14.31
N TRP A 118 5.78 -25.94 -13.60
CA TRP A 118 4.84 -26.21 -12.50
C TRP A 118 3.45 -26.67 -12.97
N LEU A 119 3.12 -26.47 -14.26
CA LEU A 119 1.86 -26.92 -14.87
C LEU A 119 1.95 -28.30 -15.53
N SER A 120 3.16 -28.89 -15.62
CA SER A 120 3.41 -30.13 -16.36
C SER A 120 4.01 -31.27 -15.54
N GLN A 121 4.19 -31.13 -14.22
CA GLN A 121 4.61 -32.24 -13.36
C GLN A 121 3.42 -33.06 -12.84
N GLU A 122 2.86 -33.88 -13.73
CA GLU A 122 2.26 -35.16 -13.32
C GLU A 122 2.94 -36.28 -14.14
N GLU A 123 3.61 -37.19 -13.42
CA GLU A 123 4.12 -38.50 -13.86
C GLU A 123 5.29 -38.56 -14.88
N VAL A 124 6.47 -39.07 -14.47
CA VAL A 124 6.85 -40.50 -14.49
C VAL A 124 8.31 -40.71 -14.03
N ASP A 125 8.47 -41.77 -13.25
CA ASP A 125 9.63 -42.49 -12.72
C ASP A 125 10.69 -42.97 -13.74
N GLY A 126 11.97 -42.98 -13.33
CA GLY A 126 12.92 -44.05 -13.71
C GLY A 126 14.06 -43.76 -14.71
N THR A 127 15.30 -43.84 -14.18
CA THR A 127 16.50 -44.47 -14.79
C THR A 127 17.65 -43.60 -15.38
N GLU A 128 18.86 -44.01 -15.01
CA GLU A 128 20.24 -43.50 -15.23
C GLU A 128 20.66 -43.17 -16.67
N ALA A 129 21.54 -42.16 -16.83
CA ALA A 129 22.96 -42.29 -17.26
C ALA A 129 23.50 -40.97 -17.87
N ALA A 130 24.67 -40.52 -17.43
CA ALA A 130 25.47 -39.51 -18.12
C ALA A 130 26.14 -40.10 -19.39
N PRO A 131 26.50 -39.28 -20.39
CA PRO A 131 27.91 -38.86 -20.45
C PRO A 131 28.16 -37.43 -20.96
N GLU A 132 29.42 -37.04 -20.76
CA GLU A 132 30.09 -35.77 -21.04
C GLU A 132 29.86 -35.20 -22.46
N GLY A 133 29.62 -33.89 -22.53
CA GLY A 133 29.60 -33.10 -23.76
C GLY A 133 29.76 -31.62 -23.45
N GLU A 134 30.87 -31.04 -23.91
CA GLU A 134 31.16 -29.64 -24.22
C GLU A 134 30.54 -28.55 -23.31
N THR A 135 31.40 -27.87 -22.53
CA THR A 135 31.08 -26.60 -21.85
C THR A 135 30.37 -25.63 -22.81
N PRO A 136 29.09 -25.30 -22.62
CA PRO A 136 28.47 -24.25 -23.40
C PRO A 136 29.11 -22.92 -23.00
N ALA A 137 29.36 -22.07 -23.98
CA ALA A 137 29.83 -20.72 -23.78
C ALA A 137 28.99 -20.03 -22.68
N ALA A 138 29.67 -19.32 -21.78
CA ALA A 138 29.03 -18.57 -20.71
C ALA A 138 27.88 -17.71 -21.29
N PRO A 139 26.67 -17.77 -20.69
CA PRO A 139 25.52 -17.04 -21.22
C PRO A 139 25.83 -15.54 -21.27
N GLU A 140 25.28 -14.86 -22.29
CA GLU A 140 25.32 -13.40 -22.40
C GLU A 140 24.91 -12.76 -21.05
N PRO A 141 25.56 -11.67 -20.64
CA PRO A 141 25.36 -11.10 -19.31
C PRO A 141 23.88 -10.81 -19.06
N PRO A 142 23.40 -10.97 -17.80
CA PRO A 142 22.01 -10.65 -17.47
C PRO A 142 21.73 -9.21 -17.89
N VAL A 143 20.65 -8.98 -18.65
CA VAL A 143 20.23 -7.64 -19.03
C VAL A 143 19.88 -6.93 -17.72
N LEU A 144 20.63 -5.91 -17.34
CA LEU A 144 20.32 -5.15 -16.13
C LEU A 144 19.12 -4.23 -16.40
N ARG A 145 18.26 -4.04 -15.40
CA ARG A 145 17.13 -3.12 -15.46
C ARG A 145 17.07 -2.30 -14.18
N GLU A 146 16.73 -1.03 -14.30
CA GLU A 146 16.47 -0.18 -13.13
C GLU A 146 14.99 -0.27 -12.74
N ASP A 147 14.69 -0.51 -11.48
CA ASP A 147 13.32 -0.52 -10.96
C ASP A 147 13.15 0.66 -10.01
N PHE A 148 12.26 1.58 -10.37
CA PHE A 148 11.93 2.75 -9.57
C PHE A 148 10.64 2.49 -8.80
N PHE A 149 10.73 2.42 -7.48
CA PHE A 149 9.59 2.22 -6.61
C PHE A 149 9.18 3.54 -5.96
N LEU A 150 7.94 3.96 -6.20
CA LEU A 150 7.34 5.04 -5.43
C LEU A 150 6.83 4.47 -4.10
N TRP A 151 7.43 4.88 -3.00
CA TRP A 151 7.04 4.50 -1.65
C TRP A 151 6.59 5.71 -0.85
N ALA A 152 6.01 5.45 0.32
CA ALA A 152 5.68 6.47 1.30
C ALA A 152 6.08 6.03 2.70
N TYR A 153 6.58 6.98 3.49
CA TYR A 153 6.55 6.86 4.94
C TYR A 153 5.16 7.27 5.42
N VAL A 154 4.47 6.35 6.09
CA VAL A 154 3.19 6.63 6.75
C VAL A 154 3.50 7.24 8.11
N ASP A 155 2.95 8.43 8.35
CA ASP A 155 2.97 9.00 9.69
C ASP A 155 2.15 8.10 10.62
N ASN A 156 2.72 7.72 11.76
CA ASN A 156 2.17 6.77 12.75
C ASN A 156 0.63 6.69 12.78
N ASP A 157 0.04 5.49 12.75
CA ASP A 157 -1.40 5.23 12.66
C ASP A 157 -2.29 6.07 13.60
N LEU A 158 -1.76 6.44 14.78
CA LEU A 158 -2.48 7.31 15.73
C LEU A 158 -2.62 8.75 15.25
N THR A 159 -1.67 9.25 14.46
CA THR A 159 -1.69 10.58 13.84
C THR A 159 -2.85 10.69 12.86
N SER A 160 -3.05 9.66 12.01
CA SER A 160 -4.18 9.58 11.07
C SER A 160 -5.52 9.60 11.80
N VAL A 161 -5.65 8.87 12.92
CA VAL A 161 -6.85 8.93 13.78
C VAL A 161 -7.04 10.33 14.39
N TRP A 162 -5.95 11.00 14.75
CA TRP A 162 -6.02 12.34 15.33
C TRP A 162 -6.42 13.41 14.31
N GLN A 163 -6.07 13.25 13.04
CA GLN A 163 -6.54 14.10 11.95
C GLN A 163 -8.05 13.93 11.72
N ALA A 164 -8.52 12.68 11.71
CA ALA A 164 -9.93 12.32 11.60
C ALA A 164 -10.79 12.64 12.85
N LYS A 165 -10.17 13.14 13.93
CA LYS A 165 -10.78 13.22 15.26
C LYS A 165 -12.08 14.01 15.25
N ASP A 166 -12.10 15.18 14.62
CA ASP A 166 -13.26 16.07 14.70
C ASP A 166 -14.47 15.47 13.96
N GLU A 167 -14.22 14.73 12.89
CA GLU A 167 -15.23 14.03 12.10
C GLU A 167 -15.72 12.79 12.85
N LEU A 168 -14.81 11.99 13.41
CA LEU A 168 -15.14 10.88 14.29
C LEU A 168 -15.99 11.35 15.47
N LEU A 169 -15.63 12.47 16.10
CA LEU A 169 -16.40 13.04 17.20
C LEU A 169 -17.77 13.57 16.75
N ALA A 170 -17.88 14.11 15.54
CA ALA A 170 -19.17 14.53 14.99
C ALA A 170 -20.09 13.33 14.78
N ASP A 171 -19.58 12.25 14.21
CA ASP A 171 -20.34 11.01 13.97
C ASP A 171 -20.73 10.34 15.30
N LEU A 172 -19.81 10.23 16.25
CA LEU A 172 -20.11 9.70 17.58
C LEU A 172 -21.18 10.51 18.32
N LYS A 173 -21.18 11.85 18.18
CA LYS A 173 -22.24 12.72 18.74
C LYS A 173 -23.57 12.52 18.03
N ALA A 174 -23.56 12.20 16.74
CA ALA A 174 -24.73 11.87 15.96
C ALA A 174 -25.24 10.43 16.20
N ARG A 175 -24.56 9.64 17.04
CA ARG A 175 -24.79 8.20 17.23
C ARG A 175 -24.65 7.43 15.93
N SER A 176 -23.61 7.75 15.16
CA SER A 176 -23.29 7.04 13.94
C SER A 176 -21.80 6.73 13.85
N PHE A 177 -21.46 5.80 12.98
CA PHE A 177 -20.07 5.55 12.61
C PHE A 177 -19.99 5.12 11.15
N HIS A 178 -18.83 5.39 10.55
CA HIS A 178 -18.48 4.94 9.20
C HIS A 178 -17.33 3.94 9.29
N THR A 179 -17.08 3.24 8.19
CA THR A 179 -15.74 2.71 7.90
C THR A 179 -14.93 3.89 7.38
N TYR A 180 -13.88 4.24 8.10
CA TYR A 180 -13.02 5.36 7.74
C TYR A 180 -11.84 4.82 6.95
N ASP A 181 -11.74 5.27 5.71
CA ASP A 181 -10.59 5.05 4.86
C ASP A 181 -9.81 6.35 4.72
N VAL A 182 -8.49 6.29 4.62
CA VAL A 182 -7.64 7.47 4.47
C VAL A 182 -7.09 7.47 3.06
N SER A 183 -7.44 8.50 2.28
CA SER A 183 -6.84 8.68 0.97
C SER A 183 -5.40 9.17 1.15
N TYR A 184 -4.46 8.30 0.78
CA TYR A 184 -3.02 8.61 0.84
C TYR A 184 -2.53 9.19 -0.48
N TRP A 185 -2.99 8.63 -1.60
CA TRP A 185 -2.48 8.91 -2.94
C TRP A 185 -3.56 9.52 -3.83
N GLY A 186 -3.16 10.51 -4.62
CA GLY A 186 -3.96 11.09 -5.69
C GLY A 186 -3.40 10.66 -7.05
N THR A 187 -3.32 11.61 -7.97
CA THR A 187 -2.74 11.36 -9.30
C THR A 187 -1.21 11.34 -9.25
N ILE A 188 -0.60 10.35 -9.88
CA ILE A 188 0.86 10.27 -10.04
C ILE A 188 1.18 10.43 -11.51
N THR A 189 1.93 11.48 -11.85
CA THR A 189 2.39 11.73 -13.23
C THR A 189 3.90 11.60 -13.30
N VAL A 190 4.40 10.76 -14.20
CA VAL A 190 5.84 10.59 -14.45
C VAL A 190 6.18 11.22 -15.80
N ARG A 191 6.94 12.31 -15.74
CA ARG A 191 7.44 13.04 -16.90
C ARG A 191 8.83 12.51 -17.28
N MET A 192 9.01 12.24 -18.57
CA MET A 192 10.24 11.64 -19.09
C MET A 192 10.46 12.01 -20.57
N SER A 193 11.68 11.87 -21.07
CA SER A 193 11.97 12.12 -22.48
C SER A 193 11.37 11.06 -23.42
N GLU A 194 11.30 11.36 -24.72
CA GLU A 194 10.82 10.39 -25.73
C GLU A 194 11.68 9.12 -25.74
N LYS A 195 13.00 9.25 -25.57
CA LYS A 195 13.89 8.10 -25.43
C LYS A 195 13.54 7.26 -24.20
N ALA A 196 13.28 7.91 -23.06
CA ALA A 196 12.84 7.24 -21.83
C ALA A 196 11.59 6.39 -22.02
N ALA A 197 10.61 6.93 -22.73
CA ALA A 197 9.37 6.24 -23.00
C ALA A 197 9.60 4.96 -23.82
N GLY A 198 10.64 4.93 -24.66
CA GLY A 198 11.07 3.74 -25.38
C GLY A 198 11.79 2.70 -24.52
N ASP A 199 12.50 3.14 -23.48
CA ASP A 199 13.23 2.27 -22.53
C ASP A 199 12.32 1.73 -21.39
N LEU A 200 11.11 2.26 -21.26
CA LEU A 200 10.14 1.89 -20.23
C LEU A 200 9.56 0.49 -20.49
N VAL A 201 9.84 -0.43 -19.58
CA VAL A 201 9.28 -1.79 -19.57
C VAL A 201 8.06 -1.79 -18.66
N ASN A 202 6.86 -1.70 -19.22
CA ASN A 202 5.64 -1.58 -18.42
C ASN A 202 5.25 -2.97 -17.84
N TRP A 203 5.61 -3.25 -16.59
CA TRP A 203 5.11 -4.44 -15.89
C TRP A 203 3.80 -4.08 -15.18
N GLN A 204 2.68 -4.24 -15.87
CA GLN A 204 1.38 -4.30 -15.20
C GLN A 204 1.29 -5.65 -14.48
N ALA A 205 1.75 -5.70 -13.23
CA ALA A 205 1.35 -6.75 -12.31
C ALA A 205 -0.01 -6.36 -11.74
N TYR A 206 -1.01 -7.14 -12.15
CA TYR A 206 -2.40 -7.24 -11.69
C TYR A 206 -2.76 -6.55 -10.37
#